data_AF-A0A7Y6A8J9-F1
#
_entry.id   AF-A0A7Y6A8J9-F1
#
_cell.length_a   1.000
_cell.length_b   1.000
_cell.length_c   1.000
_cell.angle_alpha   90.00
_cell.angle_beta   90.00
_cell.angle_gamma   90.00
#
_symmetry.space_group_name_H-M   'P 1'
#
loop_
_entity.id
_entity.type
_entity.pdbx_description
1 polymer ?
#
loop_
_entity_poly.entity_id
_entity_poly.type
_entity_poly.pdbx_seq_one_letter_code
_entity_poly.pdbx_strand_id
1 'polypeptide(L)'
;MIVGRVGQADRGGRSGQAGEWQRFALARFADEAERRERHARIVVSRVGDPNYVQRSERGGWTTYEWSAESAEGRRMLDAVRYQQEAFRAKFGRDPGPDDPLFFDPDADEPVQLTREQALKGLSELAERAEEHGWPPAMIKAWQEVGYVVTRANMHTFSAAQVQAYEEAVRRHWAAEERPDEDMSPDELVAEVAHATLKIVAKTLETEAEWPARRVAAGFVRFSGEEGRETARLLAYVLTRRVFACHHENPEATAIAEAQAWVAEHLEPAAATAVQEALGLMECPDAPVWQDPDEDLLAALIWLSTGLAATSGGGDPQWLRRFDGPPPGHCGSG
;
A
#
# COMPACT_ATOMS: atom_id res chain seq x y z
N MET A 1 -49.33 -49.20 18.01
CA MET A 1 -49.96 -47.95 17.57
C MET A 1 -49.14 -46.82 18.16
N ILE A 2 -48.19 -46.27 17.40
CA ILE A 2 -47.19 -45.31 17.87
C ILE A 2 -47.40 -44.01 17.09
N VAL A 3 -47.67 -42.94 17.82
CA VAL A 3 -47.87 -41.58 17.33
C VAL A 3 -46.50 -40.92 17.17
N GLY A 4 -46.16 -40.49 15.95
CA GLY A 4 -44.93 -39.77 15.63
C GLY A 4 -45.24 -38.35 15.13
N ARG A 5 -44.81 -37.36 15.92
CA ARG A 5 -45.01 -35.92 15.75
C ARG A 5 -44.14 -35.38 14.61
N VAL A 6 -44.72 -34.68 13.64
CA VAL A 6 -43.97 -33.98 12.57
C VAL A 6 -43.36 -32.71 13.16
N GLY A 7 -42.03 -32.67 13.21
CA GLY A 7 -41.27 -31.49 13.60
C GLY A 7 -41.38 -30.37 12.57
N GLN A 8 -41.75 -29.20 13.05
CA GLN A 8 -41.82 -27.94 12.34
C GLN A 8 -40.39 -27.51 11.96
N ALA A 9 -40.07 -27.54 10.67
CA ALA A 9 -38.77 -27.10 10.16
C ALA A 9 -38.64 -25.58 10.32
N ASP A 10 -37.59 -25.21 11.05
CA ASP A 10 -37.11 -23.86 11.28
C ASP A 10 -36.82 -23.14 9.95
N ARG A 11 -37.56 -22.06 9.67
CA ARG A 11 -37.40 -21.17 8.51
C ARG A 11 -36.86 -19.80 8.93
N GLY A 12 -35.94 -19.75 9.90
CA GLY A 12 -35.40 -18.49 10.43
C GLY A 12 -34.08 -17.97 9.82
N GLY A 13 -33.36 -18.73 8.99
CA GLY A 13 -31.92 -18.45 8.75
C GLY A 13 -31.50 -17.84 7.40
N ARG A 14 -32.36 -17.69 6.39
CA ARG A 14 -31.91 -17.35 5.01
C ARG A 14 -32.09 -15.89 4.57
N SER A 15 -32.82 -15.06 5.31
CA SER A 15 -33.09 -13.67 4.91
C SER A 15 -31.96 -12.69 5.24
N GLY A 16 -31.08 -12.99 6.21
CA GLY A 16 -29.94 -12.15 6.58
C GLY A 16 -28.81 -12.17 5.55
N GLN A 17 -28.40 -13.37 5.11
CA GLN A 17 -27.29 -13.54 4.15
C GLN A 17 -27.57 -12.89 2.80
N ALA A 18 -28.82 -12.94 2.29
CA ALA A 18 -29.16 -12.33 1.01
C ALA A 18 -29.02 -10.80 1.02
N GLY A 19 -29.32 -10.15 2.16
CA GLY A 19 -29.16 -8.71 2.32
C GLY A 19 -27.68 -8.29 2.45
N GLU A 20 -26.85 -9.11 3.09
CA GLU A 20 -25.41 -8.88 3.19
C GLU A 20 -24.71 -9.01 1.83
N TRP A 21 -25.00 -10.09 1.07
CA TRP A 21 -24.46 -10.27 -0.29
C TRP A 21 -24.83 -9.10 -1.22
N GLN A 22 -26.04 -8.56 -1.12
CA GLN A 22 -26.46 -7.39 -1.89
C GLN A 22 -25.69 -6.12 -1.50
N ARG A 23 -25.44 -5.91 -0.20
CA ARG A 23 -24.63 -4.76 0.27
C ARG A 23 -23.17 -4.87 -0.18
N PHE A 24 -22.56 -6.05 -0.07
CA PHE A 24 -21.20 -6.29 -0.57
C PHE A 24 -21.10 -6.09 -2.08
N ALA A 25 -22.07 -6.60 -2.84
CA ALA A 25 -22.10 -6.42 -4.28
C ALA A 25 -22.24 -4.93 -4.67
N LEU A 26 -23.16 -4.20 -4.02
CA LEU A 26 -23.35 -2.77 -4.26
C LEU A 26 -22.12 -1.94 -3.89
N ALA A 27 -21.48 -2.22 -2.76
CA ALA A 27 -20.25 -1.56 -2.34
C ALA A 27 -19.12 -1.80 -3.35
N ARG A 28 -18.96 -3.04 -3.83
CA ARG A 28 -17.96 -3.39 -4.86
C ARG A 28 -18.21 -2.67 -6.17
N PHE A 29 -19.47 -2.56 -6.60
CA PHE A 29 -19.82 -1.81 -7.81
C PHE A 29 -19.56 -0.31 -7.67
N ALA A 30 -19.83 0.27 -6.50
CA ALA A 30 -19.55 1.68 -6.22
C ALA A 30 -18.05 1.98 -6.25
N ASP A 31 -17.22 1.15 -5.62
CA ASP A 31 -15.75 1.28 -5.64
C ASP A 31 -15.19 1.13 -7.06
N GLU A 32 -15.67 0.13 -7.84
CA GLU A 32 -15.29 0.00 -9.25
C GLU A 32 -15.67 1.25 -10.08
N ALA A 33 -16.85 1.82 -9.84
CA ALA A 33 -17.31 3.01 -10.55
C ALA A 33 -16.46 4.24 -10.20
N GLU A 34 -16.17 4.46 -8.92
CA GLU A 34 -15.34 5.57 -8.46
C GLU A 34 -13.91 5.47 -9.01
N ARG A 35 -13.33 4.26 -9.04
CA ARG A 35 -12.01 4.02 -9.66
C ARG A 35 -12.01 4.31 -11.15
N ARG A 36 -13.05 3.87 -11.88
CA ARG A 36 -13.20 4.18 -13.32
C ARG A 36 -13.30 5.69 -13.54
N GLU A 37 -14.03 6.40 -12.69
CA GLU A 37 -14.17 7.86 -12.80
C GLU A 37 -12.85 8.59 -12.51
N ARG A 38 -12.13 8.23 -11.44
CA ARG A 38 -10.77 8.74 -11.17
C ARG A 38 -9.84 8.49 -12.35
N HIS A 39 -9.85 7.27 -12.90
CA HIS A 39 -9.03 6.93 -14.05
C HIS A 39 -9.39 7.77 -15.28
N ALA A 40 -10.69 7.94 -15.55
CA ALA A 40 -11.16 8.79 -16.65
C ALA A 40 -10.67 10.24 -16.51
N ARG A 41 -10.68 10.80 -15.30
CA ARG A 41 -10.10 12.14 -15.03
C ARG A 41 -8.61 12.19 -15.36
N ILE A 42 -7.85 11.16 -14.96
CA ILE A 42 -6.42 11.07 -15.28
C ILE A 42 -6.18 11.00 -16.79
N VAL A 43 -6.95 10.16 -17.50
CA VAL A 43 -6.89 10.06 -18.97
C VAL A 43 -7.15 11.43 -19.61
N VAL A 44 -8.28 12.06 -19.28
CA VAL A 44 -8.66 13.36 -19.85
C VAL A 44 -7.60 14.42 -19.56
N SER A 45 -7.03 14.45 -18.36
CA SER A 45 -6.02 15.45 -17.99
C SER A 45 -4.68 15.32 -18.73
N ARG A 46 -4.40 14.18 -19.39
CA ARG A 46 -3.09 13.88 -19.99
C ARG A 46 -3.11 13.63 -21.48
N VAL A 47 -4.29 13.48 -22.07
CA VAL A 47 -4.44 13.37 -23.52
C VAL A 47 -3.85 14.63 -24.17
N GLY A 48 -2.84 14.45 -25.02
CA GLY A 48 -2.17 15.54 -25.73
C GLY A 48 -1.15 16.34 -24.91
N ASP A 49 -0.89 15.97 -23.64
CA ASP A 49 0.19 16.59 -22.88
C ASP A 49 1.55 16.01 -23.34
N PRO A 50 2.47 16.84 -23.86
CA PRO A 50 3.77 16.39 -24.35
C PRO A 50 4.68 15.83 -23.25
N ASN A 51 4.41 16.12 -21.98
CA ASN A 51 5.17 15.58 -20.86
C ASN A 51 4.85 14.11 -20.54
N TYR A 52 3.80 13.57 -21.15
CA TYR A 52 3.35 12.21 -20.91
C TYR A 52 3.39 11.39 -22.19
N VAL A 53 3.65 10.09 -22.01
CA VAL A 53 3.59 9.13 -23.11
C VAL A 53 2.20 9.09 -23.73
N GLN A 54 2.09 9.13 -25.04
CA GLN A 54 0.84 8.97 -25.75
C GLN A 54 0.80 7.57 -26.37
N ARG A 55 -0.36 6.92 -26.32
CA ARG A 55 -0.58 5.61 -26.95
C ARG A 55 -1.66 5.75 -28.00
N SER A 56 -1.38 5.25 -29.20
CA SER A 56 -2.39 5.11 -30.24
C SER A 56 -2.36 3.68 -30.80
N GLU A 57 -3.52 3.20 -31.23
CA GLU A 57 -3.66 1.91 -31.90
C GLU A 57 -4.14 2.17 -33.32
N ARG A 58 -3.36 1.72 -34.31
CA ARG A 58 -3.68 1.87 -35.73
C ARG A 58 -3.31 0.59 -36.49
N GLY A 59 -4.31 -0.05 -37.09
CA GLY A 59 -4.08 -1.22 -37.95
C GLY A 59 -3.44 -2.43 -37.24
N GLY A 60 -3.76 -2.64 -35.96
CA GLY A 60 -3.18 -3.72 -35.15
C GLY A 60 -1.82 -3.39 -34.53
N TRP A 61 -1.25 -2.23 -34.85
CA TRP A 61 -0.04 -1.71 -34.21
C TRP A 61 -0.38 -0.81 -33.04
N THR A 62 0.33 -1.00 -31.93
CA THR A 62 0.34 -0.06 -30.81
C THR A 62 1.55 0.83 -30.94
N THR A 63 1.33 2.13 -31.11
CA THR A 63 2.39 3.13 -31.16
C THR A 63 2.42 3.90 -29.85
N TYR A 64 3.61 4.00 -29.27
CA TYR A 64 3.89 4.85 -28.12
C TYR A 64 4.71 6.06 -28.58
N GLU A 65 4.28 7.26 -28.19
CA GLU A 65 4.92 8.52 -28.53
C GLU A 65 5.36 9.24 -27.26
N TRP A 66 6.56 9.80 -27.28
CA TRP A 66 7.11 10.63 -26.20
C TRP A 66 7.64 11.91 -26.80
N SER A 67 7.50 13.04 -26.09
CA SER A 67 8.24 14.24 -26.44
C SER A 67 9.71 14.03 -26.13
N ALA A 68 10.60 14.28 -27.11
CA ALA A 68 12.05 14.24 -26.90
C ALA A 68 12.51 15.24 -25.81
N GLU A 69 11.70 16.27 -25.53
CA GLU A 69 11.99 17.30 -24.53
C GLU A 69 11.46 16.95 -23.14
N SER A 70 10.64 15.89 -23.00
CA SER A 70 10.22 15.38 -21.69
C SER A 70 11.36 14.64 -20.98
N ALA A 71 11.30 14.53 -19.65
CA ALA A 71 12.30 13.77 -18.91
C ALA A 71 12.27 12.28 -19.30
N GLU A 72 11.07 11.75 -19.51
CA GLU A 72 10.79 10.39 -19.93
C GLU A 72 11.29 10.14 -21.35
N GLY A 73 11.07 11.07 -22.28
CA GLY A 73 11.56 10.98 -23.65
C GLY A 73 13.08 10.96 -23.71
N ARG A 74 13.77 11.79 -22.92
CA ARG A 74 15.24 11.74 -22.80
C ARG A 74 15.71 10.38 -22.28
N ARG A 75 15.09 9.85 -21.22
CA ARG A 75 15.43 8.51 -20.69
C ARG A 75 15.20 7.40 -21.73
N MET A 76 14.11 7.49 -22.50
CA MET A 76 13.83 6.53 -23.56
C MET A 76 14.86 6.61 -24.69
N LEU A 77 15.24 7.82 -25.11
CA LEU A 77 16.29 8.02 -26.11
C LEU A 77 17.63 7.45 -25.64
N ASP A 78 17.99 7.66 -24.38
CA ASP A 78 19.21 7.08 -23.79
C ASP A 78 19.14 5.55 -23.76
N ALA A 79 17.99 4.97 -23.40
CA ALA A 79 17.80 3.51 -23.42
C ALA A 79 17.88 2.93 -24.84
N VAL A 80 17.29 3.59 -25.84
CA VAL A 80 17.38 3.19 -27.25
C VAL A 80 18.83 3.27 -27.74
N ARG A 81 19.54 4.35 -27.42
CA ARG A 81 20.97 4.49 -27.78
C ARG A 81 21.82 3.39 -27.15
N TYR A 82 21.59 3.10 -25.87
CA TYR A 82 22.27 2.02 -25.16
C TYR A 82 22.05 0.67 -25.86
N GLN A 83 20.80 0.35 -26.25
CA GLN A 83 20.50 -0.89 -26.97
C GLN A 83 21.14 -0.94 -28.36
N GLN A 84 21.20 0.19 -29.08
CA GLN A 84 21.92 0.25 -30.36
C GLN A 84 23.42 0.01 -30.19
N GLU A 85 24.03 0.57 -29.14
CA GLU A 85 25.44 0.33 -28.82
C GLU A 85 25.69 -1.14 -28.46
N ALA A 86 24.80 -1.76 -27.68
CA ALA A 86 24.84 -3.20 -27.38
C ALA A 86 24.69 -4.06 -28.64
N PHE A 87 23.79 -3.69 -29.55
CA PHE A 87 23.61 -4.37 -30.84
C PHE A 87 24.89 -4.32 -31.68
N ARG A 88 25.51 -3.13 -31.82
CA ARG A 88 26.77 -2.96 -32.55
C ARG A 88 27.90 -3.77 -31.92
N ALA A 89 27.97 -3.79 -30.58
CA ALA A 89 28.98 -4.56 -29.86
C ALA A 89 28.83 -6.07 -30.11
N LYS A 90 27.59 -6.58 -30.22
CA LYS A 90 27.31 -8.00 -30.46
C LYS A 90 27.50 -8.40 -31.94
N PHE A 91 26.94 -7.64 -32.88
CA PHE A 91 26.84 -8.05 -34.28
C PHE A 91 27.79 -7.30 -35.22
N GLY A 92 28.55 -6.32 -34.72
CA GLY A 92 29.55 -5.58 -35.51
C GLY A 92 28.99 -4.64 -36.57
N ARG A 93 27.67 -4.38 -36.57
CA ARG A 93 26.97 -3.50 -37.51
C ARG A 93 25.84 -2.73 -36.82
N ASP A 94 25.35 -1.66 -37.46
CA ASP A 94 24.12 -0.99 -37.03
C ASP A 94 22.89 -1.89 -37.26
N PRO A 95 21.84 -1.77 -36.41
CA PRO A 95 20.56 -2.45 -36.63
C PRO A 95 19.86 -1.88 -37.87
N GLY A 96 19.35 -2.77 -38.72
CA GLY A 96 18.47 -2.46 -39.84
C GLY A 96 17.03 -2.21 -39.39
N PRO A 97 16.14 -1.80 -40.31
CA PRO A 97 14.75 -1.47 -39.99
C PRO A 97 13.93 -2.66 -39.48
N ASP A 98 14.29 -3.89 -39.86
CA ASP A 98 13.62 -5.12 -39.45
C ASP A 98 14.35 -5.86 -38.32
N ASP A 99 15.51 -5.35 -37.87
CA ASP A 99 16.26 -5.97 -36.77
C ASP A 99 15.61 -5.64 -35.42
N PRO A 100 15.52 -6.62 -34.51
CA PRO A 100 14.99 -6.38 -33.18
C PRO A 100 15.95 -5.53 -32.34
N LEU A 101 15.45 -4.44 -31.79
CA LEU A 101 16.20 -3.62 -30.84
C LEU A 101 16.41 -4.35 -29.50
N PHE A 102 15.47 -5.19 -29.11
CA PHE A 102 15.58 -6.11 -27.97
C PHE A 102 15.82 -7.52 -28.51
N PHE A 103 17.09 -7.91 -28.60
CA PHE A 103 17.54 -9.15 -29.22
C PHE A 103 18.02 -10.18 -28.18
N ASP A 104 18.08 -11.45 -28.59
CA ASP A 104 18.69 -12.52 -27.82
C ASP A 104 20.23 -12.36 -27.81
N PRO A 105 20.86 -12.08 -26.65
CA PRO A 105 22.31 -11.88 -26.57
C PRO A 105 23.10 -13.17 -26.83
N ASP A 106 22.47 -14.34 -26.73
CA ASP A 106 23.12 -15.64 -26.91
C ASP A 106 23.03 -16.14 -28.36
N ALA A 107 22.17 -15.53 -29.18
CA ALA A 107 22.02 -15.89 -30.59
C ALA A 107 23.18 -15.34 -31.46
N ASP A 108 23.52 -16.10 -32.50
CA ASP A 108 24.51 -15.70 -33.52
C ASP A 108 23.94 -14.66 -34.51
N GLU A 109 22.61 -14.65 -34.67
CA GLU A 109 21.86 -13.69 -35.50
C GLU A 109 20.88 -12.87 -34.66
N PRO A 110 20.54 -11.63 -35.07
CA PRO A 110 19.64 -10.77 -34.32
C PRO A 110 18.20 -11.27 -34.37
N VAL A 111 17.84 -12.10 -33.40
CA VAL A 111 16.48 -12.64 -33.22
C VAL A 111 15.81 -12.01 -32.01
N GLN A 112 14.49 -11.88 -32.06
CA GLN A 112 13.72 -11.38 -30.92
C GLN A 112 13.84 -12.34 -29.74
N LEU A 113 13.93 -11.79 -28.53
CA LEU A 113 13.81 -12.58 -27.31
C LEU A 113 12.49 -13.36 -27.34
N THR A 114 12.58 -14.66 -27.09
CA THR A 114 11.37 -15.46 -26.86
C THR A 114 10.69 -15.00 -25.58
N ARG A 115 9.38 -15.25 -25.48
CA ARG A 115 8.63 -14.94 -24.25
C ARG A 115 9.24 -15.60 -23.00
N GLU A 116 9.76 -16.82 -23.15
CA GLU A 116 10.39 -17.55 -22.06
C GLU A 116 11.69 -16.89 -21.60
N GLN A 117 12.55 -16.46 -22.53
CA GLN A 117 13.78 -15.74 -22.21
C GLN A 117 13.49 -14.38 -21.56
N ALA A 118 12.49 -13.65 -22.06
CA ALA A 118 12.06 -12.39 -21.46
C ALA A 118 11.55 -12.60 -20.03
N LEU A 119 10.72 -13.64 -19.78
CA LEU A 119 10.22 -13.97 -18.45
C LEU A 119 11.34 -14.41 -17.50
N LYS A 120 12.33 -15.18 -17.99
CA LYS A 120 13.50 -15.58 -17.20
C LYS A 120 14.31 -14.36 -16.77
N GLY A 121 14.59 -13.42 -17.67
CA GLY A 121 15.26 -12.17 -17.33
C GLY A 121 14.50 -11.34 -16.31
N LEU A 122 13.16 -11.35 -16.36
CA LEU A 122 12.33 -10.71 -15.33
C LEU A 122 12.42 -11.44 -13.98
N SER A 123 12.56 -12.76 -13.95
CA SER A 123 12.72 -13.51 -12.69
C SER A 123 14.04 -13.20 -12.02
N GLU A 124 15.13 -13.18 -12.80
CA GLU A 124 16.46 -12.79 -12.31
C GLU A 124 16.47 -11.34 -11.81
N LEU A 125 15.70 -10.46 -12.46
CA LEU A 125 15.52 -9.08 -12.01
C LEU A 125 14.67 -8.99 -10.73
N ALA A 126 13.67 -9.86 -10.55
CA ALA A 126 12.88 -9.96 -9.32
C ALA A 126 13.74 -10.39 -8.12
N GLU A 127 14.66 -11.33 -8.33
CA GLU A 127 15.60 -11.80 -7.30
C GLU A 127 16.58 -10.69 -6.86
N ARG A 128 16.92 -9.75 -7.75
CA ARG A 128 17.82 -8.62 -7.47
C ARG A 128 17.11 -7.28 -7.32
N ALA A 129 15.77 -7.29 -7.21
CA ALA A 129 14.98 -6.07 -7.25
C ALA A 129 15.37 -5.11 -6.12
N GLU A 130 15.64 -5.66 -4.93
CA GLU A 130 16.07 -4.91 -3.75
C GLU A 130 17.40 -4.17 -3.96
N GLU A 131 18.36 -4.78 -4.67
CA GLU A 131 19.66 -4.17 -5.01
C GLU A 131 19.50 -2.91 -5.87
N HIS A 132 18.40 -2.84 -6.62
CA HIS A 132 18.06 -1.73 -7.51
C HIS A 132 16.95 -0.82 -6.96
N GLY A 133 16.53 -1.04 -5.71
CA GLY A 133 15.48 -0.26 -5.04
C GLY A 133 14.08 -0.46 -5.64
N TRP A 134 13.83 -1.58 -6.29
CA TRP A 134 12.53 -1.94 -6.86
C TRP A 134 11.83 -2.95 -5.95
N PRO A 135 10.54 -2.76 -5.61
CA PRO A 135 9.80 -3.78 -4.88
C PRO A 135 9.66 -5.06 -5.72
N PRO A 136 10.07 -6.25 -5.24
CA PRO A 136 9.97 -7.49 -6.02
C PRO A 136 8.52 -7.79 -6.45
N ALA A 137 7.53 -7.46 -5.62
CA ALA A 137 6.11 -7.53 -5.94
C ALA A 137 5.72 -6.83 -7.26
N MET A 138 6.36 -5.70 -7.60
CA MET A 138 6.09 -5.00 -8.87
C MET A 138 6.58 -5.76 -10.10
N ILE A 139 7.70 -6.48 -9.96
CA ILE A 139 8.30 -7.27 -11.05
C ILE A 139 7.49 -8.56 -11.25
N LYS A 140 7.08 -9.20 -10.15
CA LYS A 140 6.19 -10.36 -10.22
C LYS A 140 4.82 -10.01 -10.83
N ALA A 141 4.26 -8.86 -10.50
CA ALA A 141 3.04 -8.37 -11.14
C ALA A 141 3.24 -8.13 -12.64
N TRP A 142 4.40 -7.61 -13.05
CA TRP A 142 4.74 -7.45 -14.46
C TRP A 142 4.81 -8.80 -15.18
N GLN A 143 5.44 -9.82 -14.59
CA GLN A 143 5.46 -11.17 -15.15
C GLN A 143 4.06 -11.74 -15.36
N GLU A 144 3.15 -11.45 -14.43
CA GLU A 144 1.78 -11.96 -14.46
C GLU A 144 0.91 -11.30 -15.52
N VAL A 145 0.87 -9.96 -15.56
CA VAL A 145 -0.06 -9.24 -16.47
C VAL A 145 0.59 -8.82 -17.79
N GLY A 146 1.92 -8.86 -17.88
CA GLY A 146 2.69 -8.57 -19.10
C GLY A 146 2.92 -7.08 -19.38
N TYR A 147 2.54 -6.18 -18.48
CA TYR A 147 2.77 -4.74 -18.60
C TYR A 147 3.00 -4.10 -17.22
N VAL A 148 3.62 -2.91 -17.21
CA VAL A 148 3.88 -2.13 -15.99
C VAL A 148 3.07 -0.84 -16.03
N VAL A 149 2.30 -0.61 -14.96
CA VAL A 149 1.57 0.64 -14.76
C VAL A 149 2.33 1.52 -13.78
N THR A 150 2.61 2.74 -14.20
CA THR A 150 3.28 3.78 -13.43
C THR A 150 2.46 5.06 -13.47
N ARG A 151 2.75 5.99 -12.56
CA ARG A 151 2.15 7.32 -12.61
C ARG A 151 2.37 8.01 -13.95
N ALA A 152 3.46 7.74 -14.67
CA ALA A 152 3.77 8.38 -15.94
C ALA A 152 3.01 7.81 -17.14
N ASN A 153 2.55 6.55 -17.09
CA ASN A 153 1.94 5.88 -18.24
C ASN A 153 0.52 5.35 -17.97
N MET A 154 -0.01 5.45 -16.75
CA MET A 154 -1.30 4.84 -16.40
C MET A 154 -2.46 5.29 -17.32
N HIS A 155 -2.46 6.53 -17.81
CA HIS A 155 -3.47 7.04 -18.74
C HIS A 155 -3.47 6.36 -20.11
N THR A 156 -2.43 5.59 -20.44
CA THR A 156 -2.37 4.79 -21.68
C THR A 156 -3.00 3.40 -21.55
N PHE A 157 -3.49 3.06 -20.36
CA PHE A 157 -4.15 1.79 -20.07
C PHE A 157 -5.65 1.98 -19.80
N SER A 158 -6.44 0.94 -20.05
CA SER A 158 -7.83 0.93 -19.58
C SER A 158 -7.89 0.84 -18.05
N ALA A 159 -8.99 1.29 -17.45
CA ALA A 159 -9.20 1.17 -16.00
C ALA A 159 -9.10 -0.28 -15.52
N ALA A 160 -9.58 -1.24 -16.33
CA ALA A 160 -9.47 -2.67 -16.01
C ALA A 160 -8.02 -3.17 -16.02
N GLN A 161 -7.19 -2.68 -16.95
CA GLN A 161 -5.77 -3.04 -17.00
C GLN A 161 -4.99 -2.45 -15.82
N VAL A 162 -5.27 -1.20 -15.46
CA VAL A 162 -4.69 -0.56 -14.26
C VAL A 162 -5.05 -1.36 -13.01
N GLN A 163 -6.34 -1.69 -12.85
CA GLN A 163 -6.81 -2.50 -11.73
C GLN A 163 -6.14 -3.88 -11.68
N ALA A 164 -6.05 -4.58 -12.82
CA ALA A 164 -5.42 -5.89 -12.87
C ALA A 164 -3.94 -5.84 -12.45
N TYR A 165 -3.20 -4.81 -12.86
CA TYR A 165 -1.82 -4.62 -12.42
C TYR A 165 -1.75 -4.32 -10.91
N GLU A 166 -2.55 -3.38 -10.40
CA GLU A 166 -2.57 -3.03 -8.98
C GLU A 166 -2.98 -4.22 -8.08
N GLU A 167 -3.91 -5.05 -8.54
CA GLU A 167 -4.31 -6.27 -7.84
C GLU A 167 -3.22 -7.33 -7.84
N ALA A 168 -2.52 -7.52 -8.98
CA ALA A 168 -1.38 -8.42 -9.05
C ALA A 168 -0.26 -7.96 -8.11
N VAL A 169 0.08 -6.67 -8.15
CA VAL A 169 1.06 -6.05 -7.24
C VAL A 169 0.67 -6.30 -5.78
N ARG A 170 -0.60 -6.08 -5.40
CA ARG A 170 -1.09 -6.32 -4.04
C ARG A 170 -0.97 -7.79 -3.62
N ARG A 171 -1.31 -8.73 -4.50
CA ARG A 171 -1.18 -10.17 -4.22
C ARG A 171 0.27 -10.55 -3.94
N HIS A 172 1.21 -10.06 -4.75
CA HIS A 172 2.63 -10.38 -4.55
C HIS A 172 3.21 -9.69 -3.31
N TRP A 173 2.76 -8.49 -2.97
CA TRP A 173 3.10 -7.87 -1.69
C TRP A 173 2.62 -8.71 -0.50
N ALA A 174 1.34 -9.12 -0.50
CA ALA A 174 0.80 -9.94 0.58
C ALA A 174 1.46 -11.33 0.68
N ALA A 175 1.94 -11.88 -0.43
CA ALA A 175 2.67 -13.13 -0.45
C ALA A 175 4.11 -13.00 0.09
N GLU A 176 4.75 -11.84 -0.08
CA GLU A 176 6.06 -11.51 0.48
C GLU A 176 5.97 -11.11 1.95
N GLU A 177 4.89 -10.44 2.34
CA GLU A 177 4.60 -10.00 3.70
C GLU A 177 3.88 -11.06 4.53
N ARG A 178 3.72 -12.31 4.06
CA ARG A 178 3.22 -13.36 4.95
C ARG A 178 4.16 -13.42 6.15
N PRO A 179 3.67 -13.10 7.37
CA PRO A 179 4.42 -13.44 8.56
C PRO A 179 4.68 -14.93 8.47
N ASP A 180 5.89 -15.38 8.82
CA ASP A 180 6.12 -16.80 9.03
C ASP A 180 4.94 -17.34 9.84
N GLU A 181 4.29 -18.43 9.39
CA GLU A 181 3.10 -19.00 10.06
C GLU A 181 3.40 -19.39 11.54
N ASP A 182 4.67 -19.31 11.95
CA ASP A 182 5.21 -19.54 13.29
C ASP A 182 5.54 -18.26 14.08
N MET A 183 5.23 -17.06 13.58
CA MET A 183 5.52 -15.80 14.28
C MET A 183 4.72 -15.72 15.59
N SER A 184 5.44 -15.59 16.71
CA SER A 184 4.80 -15.43 18.01
C SER A 184 4.03 -14.11 18.09
N PRO A 185 3.02 -14.01 18.98
CA PRO A 185 2.31 -12.74 19.19
C PRO A 185 3.23 -11.56 19.51
N ASP A 186 4.32 -11.81 20.24
CA ASP A 186 5.30 -10.79 20.61
C ASP A 186 6.12 -10.29 19.40
N GLU A 187 6.49 -11.20 18.49
CA GLU A 187 7.19 -10.84 17.24
C GLU A 187 6.27 -10.07 16.29
N LEU A 188 5.00 -10.45 16.20
CA LEU A 188 4.02 -9.73 15.40
C LEU A 188 3.77 -8.32 15.94
N VAL A 189 3.69 -8.16 17.27
CA VAL A 189 3.62 -6.85 17.92
C VAL A 189 4.88 -6.03 17.63
N ALA A 190 6.06 -6.64 17.65
CA ALA A 190 7.32 -5.96 17.34
C ALA A 190 7.40 -5.48 15.88
N GLU A 191 6.90 -6.28 14.93
CA GLU A 191 6.84 -5.90 13.51
C GLU A 191 5.85 -4.75 13.26
N VAL A 192 4.66 -4.81 13.85
CA VAL A 192 3.69 -3.70 13.79
C VAL A 192 4.29 -2.45 14.45
N ALA A 193 4.95 -2.60 15.60
CA ALA A 193 5.66 -1.53 16.27
C ALA A 193 6.79 -0.93 15.42
N HIS A 194 7.49 -1.73 14.62
CA HIS A 194 8.50 -1.24 13.68
C HIS A 194 7.86 -0.52 12.48
N ALA A 195 6.80 -1.07 11.90
CA ALA A 195 6.09 -0.49 10.76
C ALA A 195 5.52 0.90 11.10
N THR A 196 4.93 1.06 12.29
CA THR A 196 4.42 2.36 12.76
C THR A 196 5.48 3.45 12.83
N LEU A 197 6.73 3.12 13.17
CA LEU A 197 7.82 4.10 13.21
C LEU A 197 8.12 4.68 11.83
N LYS A 198 8.05 3.87 10.77
CA LYS A 198 8.25 4.33 9.39
C LYS A 198 7.19 5.35 9.00
N ILE A 199 5.96 5.16 9.48
CA ILE A 199 4.82 6.03 9.17
C ILE A 199 4.92 7.34 9.95
N VAL A 200 5.28 7.26 11.23
CA VAL A 200 5.57 8.44 12.06
C VAL A 200 6.71 9.25 11.44
N ALA A 201 7.82 8.59 11.07
CA ALA A 201 8.95 9.23 10.40
C ALA A 201 8.52 9.97 9.12
N LYS A 202 7.68 9.32 8.30
CA LYS A 202 7.20 9.93 7.06
C LYS A 202 6.27 11.11 7.30
N THR A 203 5.44 11.03 8.35
CA THR A 203 4.54 12.12 8.75
C THR A 203 5.33 13.32 9.26
N LEU A 204 6.39 13.11 10.05
CA LEU A 204 7.29 14.18 10.48
C LEU A 204 8.03 14.83 9.30
N GLU A 205 8.53 14.03 8.35
CA GLU A 205 9.28 14.55 7.19
C GLU A 205 8.39 15.41 6.26
N THR A 206 7.13 15.01 6.11
CA THR A 206 6.21 15.64 5.14
C THR A 206 5.27 16.65 5.75
N GLU A 207 5.12 16.67 7.08
CA GLU A 207 4.13 17.46 7.82
C GLU A 207 2.74 17.37 7.19
N ALA A 208 2.36 16.16 6.77
CA ALA A 208 1.13 15.94 6.02
C ALA A 208 0.32 14.78 6.61
N GLU A 209 -1.00 14.87 6.54
CA GLU A 209 -1.91 13.89 7.13
C GLU A 209 -2.01 12.56 6.34
N TRP A 210 -1.71 12.60 5.04
CA TRP A 210 -1.97 11.50 4.12
C TRP A 210 -1.17 10.21 4.39
N PRO A 211 0.06 10.20 4.95
CA PRO A 211 0.76 8.96 5.27
C PRO A 211 -0.01 8.10 6.27
N ALA A 212 -0.55 8.72 7.33
CA ALA A 212 -1.37 8.05 8.33
C ALA A 212 -2.70 7.55 7.73
N ARG A 213 -3.43 8.42 7.02
CA ARG A 213 -4.71 8.04 6.37
C ARG A 213 -4.53 6.89 5.39
N ARG A 214 -3.50 6.94 4.56
CA ARG A 214 -3.24 5.90 3.56
C ARG A 214 -3.00 4.53 4.20
N VAL A 215 -2.29 4.51 5.32
CA VAL A 215 -2.03 3.27 6.06
C VAL A 215 -3.27 2.78 6.77
N ALA A 216 -3.98 3.66 7.49
CA ALA A 216 -5.21 3.33 8.17
C ALA A 216 -6.27 2.78 7.18
N ALA A 217 -6.42 3.45 6.03
CA ALA A 217 -7.24 2.99 4.93
C ALA A 217 -6.79 1.62 4.41
N GLY A 218 -5.48 1.39 4.33
CA GLY A 218 -4.91 0.10 3.95
C GLY A 218 -5.41 -1.02 4.85
N PHE A 219 -5.26 -0.89 6.16
CA PHE A 219 -5.66 -1.91 7.13
C PHE A 219 -7.16 -2.15 7.19
N VAL A 220 -7.97 -1.09 7.15
CA VAL A 220 -9.44 -1.21 7.20
C VAL A 220 -10.02 -1.74 5.88
N ARG A 221 -9.39 -1.45 4.72
CA ARG A 221 -9.85 -1.93 3.41
C ARG A 221 -9.54 -3.40 3.14
N PHE A 222 -8.68 -4.04 3.93
CA PHE A 222 -8.55 -5.49 3.90
C PHE A 222 -9.82 -6.14 4.48
N SER A 223 -10.75 -6.49 3.60
CA SER A 223 -11.96 -7.22 3.97
C SER A 223 -11.62 -8.66 4.35
N GLY A 224 -11.39 -8.89 5.65
CA GLY A 224 -11.05 -10.20 6.21
C GLY A 224 -10.76 -10.13 7.70
N GLU A 225 -10.71 -11.28 8.38
CA GLU A 225 -10.34 -11.33 9.81
C GLU A 225 -8.88 -10.89 10.01
N GLU A 226 -7.99 -11.22 9.06
CA GLU A 226 -6.57 -10.82 9.11
C GLU A 226 -6.39 -9.29 9.11
N GLY A 227 -7.13 -8.57 8.25
CA GLY A 227 -7.08 -7.11 8.20
C GLY A 227 -7.57 -6.45 9.49
N ARG A 228 -8.66 -6.98 10.06
CA ARG A 228 -9.17 -6.54 11.37
C ARG A 228 -8.17 -6.81 12.49
N GLU A 229 -7.52 -7.97 12.47
CA GLU A 229 -6.53 -8.32 13.48
C GLU A 229 -5.31 -7.40 13.42
N THR A 230 -4.80 -7.09 12.22
CA THR A 230 -3.70 -6.13 12.10
C THR A 230 -4.12 -4.72 12.52
N ALA A 231 -5.35 -4.29 12.21
CA ALA A 231 -5.90 -3.02 12.68
C ALA A 231 -5.99 -2.95 14.22
N ARG A 232 -6.44 -4.02 14.88
CA ARG A 232 -6.46 -4.13 16.35
C ARG A 232 -5.06 -4.08 16.94
N LEU A 233 -4.10 -4.82 16.37
CA LEU A 233 -2.70 -4.81 16.82
C LEU A 233 -2.07 -3.42 16.67
N LEU A 234 -2.35 -2.75 15.55
CA LEU A 234 -1.92 -1.38 15.32
C LEU A 234 -2.48 -0.42 16.37
N ALA A 235 -3.79 -0.46 16.61
CA ALA A 235 -4.43 0.34 17.64
C ALA A 235 -3.83 0.04 19.03
N TYR A 236 -3.64 -1.24 19.36
CA TYR A 236 -3.03 -1.68 20.62
C TYR A 236 -1.63 -1.07 20.81
N VAL A 237 -0.74 -1.19 19.82
CA VAL A 237 0.63 -0.65 19.89
C VAL A 237 0.62 0.87 20.08
N LEU A 238 -0.19 1.59 19.29
CA LEU A 238 -0.22 3.05 19.33
C LEU A 238 -0.82 3.57 20.65
N THR A 239 -1.97 3.03 21.05
CA THR A 239 -2.63 3.40 22.32
C THR A 239 -1.72 3.12 23.50
N ARG A 240 -1.02 1.97 23.49
CA ARG A 240 -0.04 1.63 24.52
C ARG A 240 1.08 2.67 24.63
N ARG A 241 1.66 3.12 23.51
CA ARG A 241 2.72 4.15 23.51
C ARG A 241 2.22 5.46 24.12
N VAL A 242 1.01 5.87 23.75
CA VAL A 242 0.37 7.07 24.29
C VAL A 242 0.15 6.94 25.80
N PHE A 243 -0.41 5.81 26.26
CA PHE A 243 -0.62 5.56 27.69
C PHE A 243 0.69 5.52 28.49
N ALA A 244 1.72 4.85 27.97
CA ALA A 244 3.01 4.77 28.63
C ALA A 244 3.68 6.14 28.73
N CYS A 245 3.60 6.95 27.67
CA CYS A 245 4.07 8.33 27.68
C CYS A 245 3.33 9.19 28.71
N HIS A 246 1.99 9.06 28.78
CA HIS A 246 1.18 9.76 29.76
C HIS A 246 1.53 9.36 31.20
N HIS A 247 1.75 8.06 31.45
CA HIS A 247 2.12 7.56 32.77
C HIS A 247 3.48 8.09 33.24
N GLU A 248 4.45 8.19 32.33
CA GLU A 248 5.77 8.77 32.62
C GLU A 248 5.74 10.30 32.80
N ASN A 249 4.73 10.99 32.26
CA ASN A 249 4.58 12.45 32.30
C ASN A 249 3.20 12.85 32.87
N PRO A 250 2.97 12.64 34.18
CA PRO A 250 1.64 12.78 34.79
C PRO A 250 1.12 14.23 34.84
N GLU A 251 1.95 15.23 34.54
CA GLU A 251 1.53 16.64 34.43
C GLU A 251 0.73 16.93 33.15
N ALA A 252 0.42 15.91 32.33
CA ALA A 252 -0.38 15.98 31.11
C ALA A 252 0.18 16.90 30.00
N THR A 253 1.39 17.44 30.17
CA THR A 253 2.04 18.34 29.22
C THR A 253 2.38 17.65 27.90
N ALA A 254 2.91 16.43 27.93
CA ALA A 254 3.33 15.72 26.72
C ALA A 254 2.17 15.48 25.72
N ILE A 255 0.99 15.09 26.21
CA ILE A 255 -0.20 14.90 25.35
C ILE A 255 -0.67 16.26 24.82
N ALA A 256 -0.76 17.28 25.66
CA ALA A 256 -1.21 18.60 25.25
C ALA A 256 -0.27 19.22 24.20
N GLU A 257 1.04 19.05 24.37
CA GLU A 257 2.07 19.48 23.41
C GLU A 257 1.96 18.70 22.09
N ALA A 258 1.74 17.39 22.14
CA ALA A 258 1.52 16.59 20.94
C ALA A 258 0.24 17.00 20.19
N GLN A 259 -0.85 17.31 20.90
CA GLN A 259 -2.07 17.84 20.29
C GLN A 259 -1.84 19.21 19.66
N ALA A 260 -1.11 20.11 20.33
CA ALA A 260 -0.76 21.42 19.81
C ALA A 260 0.07 21.30 18.53
N TRP A 261 1.06 20.38 18.52
CA TRP A 261 1.86 20.12 17.34
C TRP A 261 1.00 19.66 16.15
N VAL A 262 0.08 18.70 16.38
CA VAL A 262 -0.85 18.22 15.33
C VAL A 262 -1.72 19.37 14.80
N ALA A 263 -2.25 20.22 15.68
CA ALA A 263 -3.09 21.35 15.28
C ALA A 263 -2.33 22.44 14.52
N GLU A 264 -1.03 22.60 14.77
CA GLU A 264 -0.18 23.58 14.09
C GLU A 264 0.31 23.09 12.72
N HIS A 265 0.64 21.79 12.60
CA HIS A 265 1.34 21.25 11.44
C HIS A 265 0.44 20.44 10.49
N LEU A 266 -0.71 19.94 10.97
CA LEU A 266 -1.63 19.14 10.17
C LEU A 266 -2.96 19.86 9.95
N GLU A 267 -3.80 19.32 9.07
CA GLU A 267 -5.11 19.88 8.75
C GLU A 267 -6.06 19.85 9.97
N PRO A 268 -7.05 20.77 10.07
CA PRO A 268 -7.97 20.84 11.22
C PRO A 268 -8.75 19.55 11.50
N ALA A 269 -9.00 18.74 10.47
CA ALA A 269 -9.64 17.44 10.63
C ALA A 269 -8.79 16.47 11.45
N ALA A 270 -7.46 16.52 11.32
CA ALA A 270 -6.54 15.67 12.08
C ALA A 270 -6.56 16.03 13.57
N ALA A 271 -6.55 17.32 13.91
CA ALA A 271 -6.65 17.79 15.29
C ALA A 271 -7.96 17.36 15.96
N THR A 272 -9.08 17.44 15.22
CA THR A 272 -10.40 17.00 15.69
C THR A 272 -10.40 15.50 15.98
N ALA A 273 -9.90 14.69 15.05
CA ALA A 273 -9.83 13.23 15.21
C ALA A 273 -8.92 12.82 16.40
N VAL A 274 -7.79 13.51 16.60
CA VAL A 274 -6.92 13.28 17.76
C VAL A 274 -7.64 13.58 19.08
N GLN A 275 -8.41 14.67 19.13
CA GLN A 275 -9.20 15.02 20.31
C GLN A 275 -10.26 13.94 20.61
N GLU A 276 -10.94 13.43 19.59
CA GLU A 276 -11.92 12.35 19.73
C GLU A 276 -11.26 11.04 20.21
N ALA A 277 -10.12 10.67 19.64
CA ALA A 277 -9.35 9.49 20.05
C ALA A 277 -8.89 9.58 21.51
N LEU A 278 -8.50 10.76 21.98
CA LEU A 278 -8.16 11.00 23.38
C LEU A 278 -9.34 10.78 24.33
N GLY A 279 -10.53 11.27 23.97
CA GLY A 279 -11.74 10.99 24.73
C GLY A 279 -12.09 9.49 24.77
N LEU A 280 -11.82 8.76 23.69
CA LEU A 280 -12.02 7.31 23.64
C LEU A 280 -11.02 6.54 24.51
N MET A 281 -9.79 7.03 24.67
CA MET A 281 -8.78 6.39 25.53
C MET A 281 -9.16 6.46 27.02
N GLU A 282 -9.94 7.45 27.44
CA GLU A 282 -10.51 7.47 28.80
C GLU A 282 -11.56 6.36 29.03
N CYS A 283 -12.01 5.71 27.95
CA CYS A 283 -12.98 4.62 27.95
C CYS A 283 -12.36 3.34 27.36
N PRO A 284 -11.48 2.62 28.10
CA PRO A 284 -10.78 1.45 27.57
C PRO A 284 -11.72 0.29 27.17
N ASP A 285 -12.93 0.24 27.71
CA ASP A 285 -13.95 -0.76 27.36
C ASP A 285 -14.82 -0.38 26.15
N ALA A 286 -14.50 0.73 25.46
CA ALA A 286 -15.29 1.17 24.32
C ALA A 286 -15.24 0.15 23.16
N PRO A 287 -16.39 -0.20 22.53
CA PRO A 287 -16.45 -1.18 21.44
C PRO A 287 -15.55 -0.85 20.24
N VAL A 288 -15.23 0.43 20.04
CA VAL A 288 -14.38 0.91 18.96
C VAL A 288 -12.96 0.31 19.00
N TRP A 289 -12.49 -0.13 20.17
CA TRP A 289 -11.19 -0.80 20.31
C TRP A 289 -11.19 -2.23 19.75
N GLN A 290 -12.36 -2.85 19.59
CA GLN A 290 -12.48 -4.19 18.99
C GLN A 290 -12.52 -4.14 17.46
N ASP A 291 -12.86 -3.00 16.87
CA ASP A 291 -12.93 -2.80 15.42
C ASP A 291 -12.58 -1.33 15.11
N PRO A 292 -11.30 -0.95 15.22
CA PRO A 292 -10.89 0.44 15.04
C PRO A 292 -11.05 0.84 13.58
N ASP A 293 -11.73 1.96 13.35
CA ASP A 293 -11.94 2.51 12.01
C ASP A 293 -10.72 3.30 11.49
N GLU A 294 -10.83 3.76 10.24
CA GLU A 294 -9.74 4.47 9.56
C GLU A 294 -9.36 5.76 10.28
N ASP A 295 -10.35 6.50 10.80
CA ASP A 295 -10.11 7.79 11.44
C ASP A 295 -9.48 7.62 12.83
N LEU A 296 -9.90 6.61 13.60
CA LEU A 296 -9.27 6.29 14.89
C LEU A 296 -7.81 5.87 14.72
N LEU A 297 -7.51 4.99 13.76
CA LEU A 297 -6.13 4.56 13.50
C LEU A 297 -5.26 5.73 13.03
N ALA A 298 -5.78 6.58 12.14
CA ALA A 298 -5.07 7.78 11.69
C ALA A 298 -4.79 8.74 12.86
N ALA A 299 -5.79 8.96 13.73
CA ALA A 299 -5.65 9.79 14.92
C ALA A 299 -4.56 9.28 15.87
N LEU A 300 -4.51 7.97 16.13
CA LEU A 300 -3.48 7.37 17.00
C LEU A 300 -2.07 7.50 16.39
N ILE A 301 -1.94 7.42 15.07
CA ILE A 301 -0.67 7.66 14.36
C ILE A 301 -0.26 9.13 14.48
N TRP A 302 -1.17 10.09 14.25
CA TRP A 302 -0.88 11.52 14.41
C TRP A 302 -0.50 11.88 15.83
N LEU A 303 -1.20 11.33 16.82
CA LEU A 303 -0.86 11.54 18.22
C LEU A 303 0.53 11.00 18.56
N SER A 304 0.87 9.80 18.09
CA SER A 304 2.22 9.24 18.23
C SER A 304 3.28 10.09 17.52
N THR A 305 2.92 10.70 16.40
CA THR A 305 3.78 11.63 15.64
C THR A 305 4.03 12.90 16.43
N GLY A 306 2.99 13.51 17.00
CA GLY A 306 3.12 14.68 17.88
C GLY A 306 4.00 14.38 19.09
N LEU A 307 3.84 13.21 19.72
CA LEU A 307 4.69 12.79 20.84
C LEU A 307 6.16 12.66 20.44
N ALA A 308 6.45 12.06 19.27
CA ALA A 308 7.81 11.98 18.76
C ALA A 308 8.38 13.37 18.41
N ALA A 309 7.56 14.27 17.86
CA ALA A 309 7.96 15.64 17.55
C ALA A 309 8.35 16.44 18.81
N THR A 310 7.51 16.41 19.84
CA THR A 310 7.66 17.26 21.03
C THR A 310 8.55 16.62 22.08
N SER A 311 8.20 15.41 22.53
CA SER A 311 8.90 14.70 23.62
C SER A 311 10.11 13.92 23.11
N GLY A 312 10.08 13.49 21.85
CA GLY A 312 11.19 12.79 21.18
C GLY A 312 12.15 13.69 20.41
N GLY A 313 11.93 15.01 20.38
CA GLY A 313 12.79 15.95 19.64
C GLY A 313 12.80 15.70 18.13
N GLY A 314 11.73 15.16 17.58
CA GLY A 314 11.61 14.80 16.16
C GLY A 314 12.20 13.44 15.80
N ASP A 315 12.65 12.64 16.77
CA ASP A 315 13.13 11.27 16.52
C ASP A 315 11.99 10.24 16.70
N PRO A 316 11.52 9.57 15.63
CA PRO A 316 10.55 8.49 15.73
C PRO A 316 11.03 7.34 16.64
N GLN A 317 12.34 7.04 16.66
CA GLN A 317 12.88 5.92 17.42
C GLN A 317 12.69 6.10 18.93
N TRP A 318 12.47 7.32 19.39
CA TRP A 318 12.13 7.62 20.79
C TRP A 318 10.92 6.82 21.28
N LEU A 319 9.93 6.56 20.42
CA LEU A 319 8.74 5.77 20.75
C LEU A 319 9.06 4.32 21.15
N ARG A 320 10.21 3.77 20.72
CA ARG A 320 10.59 2.38 21.01
C ARG A 320 10.79 2.08 22.48
N ARG A 321 11.05 3.11 23.30
CA ARG A 321 11.18 2.96 24.75
C ARG A 321 9.91 2.40 25.40
N PHE A 322 8.76 2.53 24.74
CA PHE A 322 7.47 2.05 25.20
C PHE A 322 7.07 0.68 24.66
N ASP A 323 7.90 0.07 23.80
CA ASP A 323 7.63 -1.22 23.14
C ASP A 323 7.92 -2.44 24.04
N GLY A 324 8.42 -2.27 25.27
CA GLY A 324 8.81 -3.36 26.20
C GLY A 324 7.66 -4.29 26.62
N PRO A 325 7.78 -5.21 27.57
CA PRO A 325 6.61 -5.84 28.18
C PRO A 325 5.81 -4.80 29.01
N PRO A 326 4.49 -4.93 29.19
CA PRO A 326 3.76 -4.06 30.11
C PRO A 326 4.43 -4.11 31.50
N PRO A 327 4.50 -3.01 32.25
CA PRO A 327 4.94 -3.06 33.64
C PRO A 327 4.02 -4.06 34.35
N GLY A 328 4.58 -5.23 34.66
CA GLY A 328 3.79 -6.38 35.10
C GLY A 328 2.97 -6.03 36.32
N HIS A 329 1.76 -6.60 36.37
CA HIS A 329 1.12 -6.94 37.63
C HIS A 329 2.21 -7.35 38.62
N CYS A 330 2.42 -6.53 39.65
CA CYS A 330 3.20 -6.92 40.80
C CYS A 330 2.66 -8.29 41.23
N GLY A 331 3.52 -9.30 41.15
CA GLY A 331 3.23 -10.61 41.69
C GLY A 331 2.72 -10.42 43.11
N SER A 332 1.51 -10.92 43.36
CA SER A 332 1.04 -11.14 44.72
C SER A 332 1.96 -12.19 45.33
N GLY A 333 2.96 -11.73 46.07
CA GLY A 333 3.85 -12.51 46.92
C GLY A 333 3.71 -12.04 48.35
#